data_AF-A0A918GXV2-F1
#
_entry.id   AF-A0A918GXV2-F1
#
_cell.length_a   1.000
_cell.length_b   1.000
_cell.length_c   1.000
_cell.angle_alpha   90.00
_cell.angle_beta   90.00
_cell.angle_gamma   90.00
#
_symmetry.space_group_name_H-M   'P 1'
#
loop_
_entity.id
_entity.type
_entity.pdbx_description
1 polymer ?
#
loop_
_entity_poly.entity_id
_entity_poly.type
_entity_poly.pdbx_seq_one_letter_code
_entity_poly.pdbx_strand_id
1 'polypeptide(L)'
;MTTTASLAPAAAAVLTPWGEAAEGLPGAAGVNLPKVRGFVGSRFSPLVHAVAASCLGAPDAFAATGSPDAPAGERTGIVLATQFGDTTTTDTSTQRVMDGQVHNPLLFFQSVTTSVLGHVAKVYGITGPVSCVSGTTALASEALAMAEAVLGSGDVDRLLLVGVECAPNERADWVHTTLSSGPASGPDALPAGDVAVGLLLRRATGGEGPVLGRPVLGRPVPGAWAEAFGWLVPLVVAAETHAGAAP
;
A
#
# COMPACT_ATOMS: atom_id res chain seq x y z
N MET A 1 28.45 0.24 14.50
CA MET A 1 27.15 0.64 15.08
C MET A 1 26.34 1.25 13.95
N THR A 2 25.43 0.49 13.36
CA THR A 2 24.58 0.96 12.27
C THR A 2 23.45 1.77 12.90
N THR A 3 23.48 3.08 12.75
CA THR A 3 22.37 3.95 13.18
C THR A 3 21.14 3.53 12.38
N THR A 4 20.16 2.91 13.04
CA THR A 4 18.85 2.58 12.43
C THR A 4 18.27 3.87 11.87
N ALA A 5 18.06 3.92 10.57
CA ALA A 5 17.56 5.12 9.92
C ALA A 5 16.08 5.25 10.29
N SER A 6 15.79 6.29 11.08
CA SER A 6 14.43 6.59 11.48
C SER A 6 13.63 7.11 10.28
N LEU A 7 12.44 6.53 10.04
CA LEU A 7 11.50 6.94 9.00
C LEU A 7 10.49 7.93 9.59
N ALA A 8 10.13 8.98 8.85
CA ALA A 8 9.11 9.94 9.23
C ALA A 8 8.05 10.05 8.12
N PRO A 9 6.74 9.98 8.43
CA PRO A 9 5.68 10.22 7.46
C PRO A 9 5.56 11.73 7.18
N ALA A 10 5.65 12.09 5.90
CA ALA A 10 5.38 13.43 5.36
C ALA A 10 3.92 13.59 4.91
N ALA A 11 3.27 12.49 4.54
CA ALA A 11 1.83 12.40 4.28
C ALA A 11 1.38 10.97 4.55
N ALA A 12 0.10 10.79 4.86
CA ALA A 12 -0.51 9.48 5.02
C ALA A 12 -1.96 9.48 4.54
N ALA A 13 -2.42 8.32 4.08
CA ALA A 13 -3.81 8.10 3.70
C ALA A 13 -4.23 6.67 4.04
N VAL A 14 -5.44 6.50 4.56
CA VAL A 14 -6.09 5.21 4.74
C VAL A 14 -7.36 5.22 3.91
N LEU A 15 -7.63 4.14 3.19
CA LEU A 15 -8.89 3.90 2.49
C LEU A 15 -9.42 2.53 2.85
N THR A 16 -10.71 2.49 3.16
CA THR A 16 -11.43 1.27 3.52
C THR A 16 -12.56 1.03 2.51
N PRO A 17 -13.38 -0.02 2.68
CA PRO A 17 -14.65 -0.11 1.97
C PRO A 17 -15.49 1.15 2.17
N TRP A 18 -16.55 1.33 1.38
CA TRP A 18 -17.46 2.48 1.51
C TRP A 18 -18.83 2.02 2.01
N GLY A 19 -19.64 2.95 2.52
CA GLY A 19 -20.97 2.64 3.06
C GLY A 19 -20.91 2.04 4.47
N GLU A 20 -21.91 1.23 4.84
CA GLU A 20 -22.07 0.69 6.21
C GLU A 20 -20.86 -0.13 6.67
N ALA A 21 -20.20 -0.86 5.77
CA ALA A 21 -18.99 -1.65 6.07
C ALA A 21 -17.77 -0.79 6.48
N ALA A 22 -17.84 0.53 6.28
CA ALA A 22 -16.80 1.48 6.62
C ALA A 22 -17.07 2.22 7.95
N GLU A 23 -18.26 2.09 8.51
CA GLU A 23 -18.71 2.96 9.60
C GLU A 23 -17.80 2.80 10.84
N GLY A 24 -17.27 3.92 11.34
CA GLY A 24 -16.37 3.95 12.49
C GLY A 24 -14.93 3.49 12.23
N LEU A 25 -14.56 3.17 10.98
CA LEU A 25 -13.20 2.80 10.60
C LEU A 25 -12.41 4.01 10.07
N PRO A 26 -11.09 4.07 10.33
CA PRO A 26 -10.18 4.97 9.61
C PRO A 26 -10.37 4.90 8.09
N GLY A 27 -10.28 6.03 7.39
CA GLY A 27 -10.38 6.04 5.92
C GLY A 27 -11.75 5.76 5.32
N ALA A 28 -12.80 5.72 6.16
CA ALA A 28 -14.17 5.51 5.71
C ALA A 28 -14.62 6.60 4.72
N ALA A 29 -15.10 6.18 3.56
CA ALA A 29 -15.63 7.07 2.54
C ALA A 29 -17.14 6.88 2.36
N GLY A 30 -17.86 7.99 2.13
CA GLY A 30 -19.30 7.95 1.84
C GLY A 30 -19.64 7.45 0.44
N VAL A 31 -18.66 7.36 -0.47
CA VAL A 31 -18.84 6.95 -1.86
C VAL A 31 -17.72 6.03 -2.33
N ASN A 32 -18.00 5.23 -3.37
CA ASN A 32 -17.00 4.38 -4.00
C ASN A 32 -15.90 5.21 -4.71
N LEU A 33 -14.75 4.60 -4.92
CA LEU A 33 -13.60 5.19 -5.58
C LEU A 33 -13.89 5.50 -7.06
N PRO A 34 -13.31 6.59 -7.59
CA PRO A 34 -13.30 6.85 -9.01
C PRO A 34 -12.65 5.70 -9.80
N LYS A 35 -13.13 5.46 -11.02
CA LYS A 35 -12.52 4.49 -11.93
C LYS A 35 -11.16 4.99 -12.42
N VAL A 36 -10.18 4.10 -12.49
CA VAL A 36 -8.87 4.38 -13.10
C VAL A 36 -8.86 3.82 -14.52
N ARG A 37 -8.52 4.65 -15.51
CA ARG A 37 -8.48 4.21 -16.92
C ARG A 37 -7.50 3.05 -17.07
N GLY A 38 -7.94 1.99 -17.74
CA GLY A 38 -7.10 0.81 -17.96
C GLY A 38 -7.02 -0.15 -16.77
N PHE A 39 -7.78 0.07 -15.69
CA PHE A 39 -7.95 -0.86 -14.56
C PHE A 39 -9.43 -1.03 -14.25
N VAL A 40 -10.01 -2.15 -14.70
CA VAL A 40 -11.47 -2.36 -14.70
C VAL A 40 -11.91 -3.64 -13.99
N GLY A 41 -10.99 -4.53 -13.67
CA GLY A 41 -11.30 -5.85 -13.11
C GLY A 41 -11.63 -5.85 -11.61
N SER A 42 -11.01 -4.97 -10.83
CA SER A 42 -11.12 -4.98 -9.36
C SER A 42 -10.94 -3.59 -8.74
N ARG A 43 -11.11 -3.49 -7.42
CA ARG A 43 -10.79 -2.29 -6.63
C ARG A 43 -9.32 -2.15 -6.27
N PHE A 44 -8.48 -3.17 -6.49
CA PHE A 44 -7.07 -3.19 -6.11
C PHE A 44 -6.30 -1.99 -6.67
N SER A 45 -6.31 -1.84 -8.00
CA SER A 45 -5.60 -0.73 -8.66
C SER A 45 -6.21 0.65 -8.35
N PRO A 46 -7.55 0.82 -8.37
CA PRO A 46 -8.17 2.06 -7.88
C PRO A 46 -7.78 2.46 -6.44
N LEU A 47 -7.67 1.49 -5.52
CA LEU A 47 -7.22 1.73 -4.14
C LEU A 47 -5.79 2.24 -4.10
N VAL A 48 -4.86 1.53 -4.75
CA VAL A 48 -3.45 1.92 -4.84
C VAL A 48 -3.30 3.33 -5.41
N HIS A 49 -3.99 3.61 -6.52
CA HIS A 49 -3.97 4.92 -7.15
C HIS A 49 -4.51 6.01 -6.21
N ALA A 50 -5.61 5.76 -5.51
CA ALA A 50 -6.24 6.75 -4.64
C ALA A 50 -5.38 7.08 -3.41
N VAL A 51 -4.80 6.09 -2.72
CA VAL A 51 -3.89 6.39 -1.59
C VAL A 51 -2.61 7.07 -2.06
N ALA A 52 -2.08 6.70 -3.23
CA ALA A 52 -0.93 7.36 -3.83
C ALA A 52 -1.24 8.84 -4.12
N ALA A 53 -2.36 9.12 -4.78
CA ALA A 53 -2.77 10.48 -5.10
C ALA A 53 -3.03 11.33 -3.85
N SER A 54 -3.64 10.76 -2.80
CA SER A 54 -3.82 11.44 -1.52
C SER A 54 -2.49 11.79 -0.84
N CYS A 55 -1.50 10.90 -0.91
CA CYS A 55 -0.19 11.13 -0.30
C CYS A 55 0.68 12.11 -1.10
N LEU A 56 0.62 12.06 -2.44
CA LEU A 56 1.44 12.88 -3.32
C LEU A 56 0.82 14.25 -3.62
N GLY A 57 -0.50 14.38 -3.47
CA GLY A 57 -1.25 15.59 -3.82
C GLY A 57 -1.46 15.73 -5.33
N ALA A 58 -1.73 16.97 -5.78
CA ALA A 58 -1.85 17.26 -7.21
C ALA A 58 -0.48 17.13 -7.91
N PRO A 59 -0.39 16.58 -9.15
CA PRO A 59 0.88 16.39 -9.84
C PRO A 59 1.75 17.65 -9.95
N ASP A 60 1.16 18.80 -10.27
CA ASP A 60 1.91 20.07 -10.38
C ASP A 60 2.44 20.53 -9.01
N ALA A 61 1.64 20.34 -7.95
CA ALA A 61 2.04 20.66 -6.59
C ALA A 61 3.16 19.71 -6.11
N PHE A 62 3.07 18.43 -6.45
CA PHE A 62 4.11 17.44 -6.18
C PHE A 62 5.42 17.80 -6.89
N ALA A 63 5.36 18.11 -8.19
CA ALA A 63 6.52 18.52 -8.97
C ALA A 63 7.22 19.76 -8.36
N ALA A 64 6.44 20.72 -7.84
CA ALA A 64 6.95 21.91 -7.16
C ALA A 64 7.65 21.62 -5.81
N THR A 65 7.56 20.40 -5.26
CA THR A 65 8.31 20.01 -4.04
C THR A 65 9.77 19.63 -4.31
N GLY A 66 10.16 19.50 -5.58
CA GLY A 66 11.53 19.24 -6.00
C GLY A 66 12.33 20.52 -6.24
N SER A 67 13.60 20.39 -6.59
CA SER A 67 14.44 21.48 -7.06
C SER A 67 14.75 21.32 -8.56
N PRO A 68 15.24 22.38 -9.24
CA PRO A 68 15.64 22.27 -10.65
C PRO A 68 16.69 21.17 -10.92
N ASP A 69 17.59 20.94 -9.97
CA ASP A 69 18.67 19.93 -10.07
C ASP A 69 18.27 18.56 -9.51
N ALA A 70 17.13 18.48 -8.81
CA ALA A 70 16.61 17.26 -8.20
C ALA A 70 15.07 17.28 -8.24
N PRO A 71 14.46 16.98 -9.40
CA PRO A 71 13.02 16.92 -9.54
C PRO A 71 12.40 15.93 -8.55
N ALA A 72 11.23 16.27 -8.01
CA ALA A 72 10.59 15.49 -6.94
C ALA A 72 10.41 14.02 -7.33
N GLY A 73 9.99 13.75 -8.57
CA GLY A 73 9.79 12.39 -9.07
C GLY A 73 11.08 11.58 -9.19
N GLU A 74 12.19 12.18 -9.59
CA GLU A 74 13.49 11.49 -9.70
C GLU A 74 14.04 11.08 -8.33
N ARG A 75 13.67 11.84 -7.29
CA ARG A 75 14.06 11.59 -5.89
C ARG A 75 12.99 10.87 -5.07
N THR A 76 12.04 10.22 -5.73
CA THR A 76 10.96 9.47 -5.08
C THR A 76 10.98 8.01 -5.50
N GLY A 77 10.99 7.08 -4.52
CA GLY A 77 10.78 5.65 -4.75
C GLY A 77 9.34 5.22 -4.45
N ILE A 78 8.97 4.01 -4.87
CA ILE A 78 7.66 3.40 -4.56
C ILE A 78 7.87 1.97 -4.06
N VAL A 79 7.24 1.62 -2.95
CA VAL A 79 7.14 0.24 -2.45
C VAL A 79 5.67 -0.12 -2.34
N LEU A 80 5.28 -1.22 -2.96
CA LEU A 80 3.96 -1.83 -2.80
C LEU A 80 4.10 -3.07 -1.91
N ALA A 81 3.19 -3.26 -0.97
CA ALA A 81 3.11 -4.43 -0.12
C ALA A 81 1.71 -5.04 -0.21
N THR A 82 1.64 -6.35 -0.47
CA THR A 82 0.38 -7.10 -0.57
C THR A 82 0.65 -8.59 -0.36
N GLN A 83 -0.27 -9.29 0.28
CA GLN A 83 -0.11 -10.73 0.52
C GLN A 83 -0.46 -11.52 -0.74
N PHE A 84 -1.55 -11.16 -1.42
CA PHE A 84 -2.03 -11.93 -2.59
C PHE A 84 -2.19 -11.12 -3.89
N GLY A 85 -2.02 -9.80 -3.85
CA GLY A 85 -2.15 -8.93 -5.03
C GLY A 85 -3.59 -8.84 -5.55
N ASP A 86 -3.74 -8.56 -6.86
CA ASP A 86 -5.06 -8.47 -7.49
C ASP A 86 -5.60 -9.86 -7.87
N THR A 87 -6.05 -10.59 -6.85
CA THR A 87 -6.63 -11.94 -7.01
C THR A 87 -7.90 -11.90 -7.85
N THR A 88 -8.73 -10.86 -7.74
CA THR A 88 -9.96 -10.74 -8.54
C THR A 88 -9.66 -10.70 -10.04
N THR A 89 -8.73 -9.84 -10.46
CA THR A 89 -8.34 -9.74 -11.87
C THR A 89 -7.64 -11.02 -12.33
N THR A 90 -6.74 -11.58 -11.52
CA THR A 90 -6.01 -12.81 -11.83
C THR A 90 -6.96 -13.99 -12.01
N ASP A 91 -7.92 -14.17 -11.11
CA ASP A 91 -8.91 -15.24 -11.15
C ASP A 91 -9.83 -15.11 -12.36
N THR A 92 -10.32 -13.91 -12.63
CA THR A 92 -11.16 -13.62 -13.82
C THR A 92 -10.39 -13.93 -15.10
N SER A 93 -9.11 -13.56 -15.17
CA SER A 93 -8.24 -13.84 -16.31
C SER A 93 -8.06 -15.35 -16.51
N THR A 94 -7.76 -16.08 -15.44
CA THR A 94 -7.58 -17.53 -15.45
C THR A 94 -8.86 -18.25 -15.87
N GLN A 95 -10.01 -17.90 -15.30
CA GLN A 95 -11.31 -18.52 -15.64
C GLN A 95 -11.63 -18.35 -17.12
N ARG A 96 -11.46 -17.15 -17.69
CA ARG A 96 -11.67 -16.91 -19.11
C ARG A 96 -10.81 -17.80 -20.00
N VAL A 97 -9.54 -18.02 -19.63
CA VAL A 97 -8.65 -18.91 -20.37
C VAL A 97 -9.14 -20.36 -20.27
N MET A 98 -9.56 -20.81 -19.08
CA MET A 98 -10.11 -22.17 -18.89
C MET A 98 -11.41 -22.37 -19.69
N ASP A 99 -12.22 -21.33 -19.84
CA ASP A 99 -13.46 -21.33 -20.63
C ASP A 99 -13.22 -21.19 -22.15
N GLY A 100 -11.95 -21.25 -22.60
CA GLY A 100 -11.57 -21.15 -24.00
C GLY A 100 -11.80 -19.77 -24.63
N GLN A 101 -11.98 -18.72 -23.81
CA GLN A 101 -12.17 -17.37 -24.30
C GLN A 101 -10.86 -16.77 -24.80
N VAL A 102 -10.95 -15.91 -25.82
CA VAL A 102 -9.79 -15.15 -26.32
C VAL A 102 -9.26 -14.25 -25.20
N HIS A 103 -7.94 -14.34 -24.96
CA HIS A 103 -7.28 -13.57 -23.92
C HIS A 103 -7.45 -12.06 -24.18
N ASN A 104 -7.99 -11.32 -23.22
CA ASN A 104 -8.10 -9.87 -23.31
C ASN A 104 -6.75 -9.24 -22.93
N PRO A 105 -6.05 -8.55 -23.85
CA PRO A 105 -4.74 -7.95 -23.56
C PRO A 105 -4.76 -6.98 -22.37
N LEU A 106 -5.91 -6.33 -22.09
CA LEU A 106 -6.06 -5.47 -20.93
C LEU A 106 -6.01 -6.24 -19.60
N LEU A 107 -6.53 -7.47 -19.56
CA LEU A 107 -6.52 -8.28 -18.35
C LEU A 107 -5.11 -8.82 -18.04
N PHE A 108 -4.31 -9.12 -19.07
CA PHE A 108 -2.89 -9.46 -18.89
C PHE A 108 -2.13 -8.32 -18.20
N PHE A 109 -2.27 -7.10 -18.71
CA PHE A 109 -1.62 -5.93 -18.11
C PHE A 109 -2.10 -5.69 -16.67
N GLN A 110 -3.40 -5.81 -16.41
CA GLN A 110 -3.97 -5.59 -15.07
C GLN A 110 -3.61 -6.69 -14.07
N SER A 111 -3.32 -7.92 -14.52
CA SER A 111 -2.94 -9.02 -13.62
C SER A 111 -1.56 -8.86 -12.99
N VAL A 112 -0.72 -7.97 -13.52
CA VAL A 112 0.57 -7.64 -12.89
C VAL A 112 0.32 -6.65 -11.77
N THR A 113 0.53 -7.09 -10.53
CA THR A 113 0.30 -6.33 -9.29
C THR A 113 0.88 -4.92 -9.31
N THR A 114 2.03 -4.73 -9.98
CA THR A 114 2.74 -3.44 -10.05
C THR A 114 2.31 -2.53 -11.19
N SER A 115 1.42 -2.96 -12.10
CA SER A 115 1.03 -2.16 -13.28
C SER A 115 0.46 -0.80 -12.94
N VAL A 116 -0.30 -0.70 -11.84
CA VAL A 116 -0.83 0.58 -11.33
C VAL A 116 0.28 1.53 -10.88
N LEU A 117 1.42 1.02 -10.40
CA LEU A 117 2.55 1.85 -9.99
C LEU A 117 3.19 2.52 -11.21
N GLY A 118 3.24 1.84 -12.36
CA GLY A 118 3.69 2.45 -13.61
C GLY A 118 2.77 3.59 -14.06
N HIS A 119 1.46 3.47 -13.83
CA HIS A 119 0.51 4.55 -14.07
C HIS A 119 0.75 5.75 -13.14
N VAL A 120 0.87 5.51 -11.84
CA VAL A 120 1.19 6.54 -10.83
C VAL A 120 2.52 7.22 -11.18
N ALA A 121 3.56 6.43 -11.44
CA ALA A 121 4.90 6.93 -11.75
C ALA A 121 4.89 7.85 -12.97
N LYS A 122 4.17 7.46 -14.02
CA LYS A 122 4.02 8.30 -15.22
C LYS A 122 3.32 9.63 -14.92
N VAL A 123 2.26 9.63 -14.11
CA VAL A 123 1.49 10.84 -13.78
C VAL A 123 2.32 11.83 -12.95
N TYR A 124 3.12 11.32 -12.01
CA TYR A 124 3.91 12.12 -11.08
C TYR A 124 5.37 12.32 -11.50
N GLY A 125 5.78 11.79 -12.66
CA GLY A 125 7.17 11.85 -13.13
C GLY A 125 8.14 11.06 -12.24
N ILE A 126 7.67 10.04 -11.52
CA ILE A 126 8.49 9.25 -10.62
C ILE A 126 9.37 8.29 -11.42
N THR A 127 10.68 8.38 -11.23
CA THR A 127 11.68 7.54 -11.93
C THR A 127 12.63 6.83 -10.96
N GLY A 128 12.46 7.03 -9.66
CA GLY A 128 13.15 6.25 -8.65
C GLY A 128 12.70 4.77 -8.60
N PRO A 129 13.32 3.97 -7.73
CA PRO A 129 13.07 2.53 -7.64
C PRO A 129 11.60 2.21 -7.31
N VAL A 130 11.05 1.24 -8.04
CA VAL A 130 9.72 0.68 -7.83
C VAL A 130 9.85 -0.79 -7.44
N SER A 131 9.41 -1.14 -6.24
CA SER A 131 9.48 -2.51 -5.71
C SER A 131 8.12 -2.98 -5.23
N CYS A 132 7.92 -4.30 -5.24
CA CYS A 132 6.77 -4.94 -4.63
C CYS A 132 7.26 -6.03 -3.68
N VAL A 133 6.76 -6.01 -2.45
CA VAL A 133 6.99 -7.05 -1.44
C VAL A 133 5.69 -7.82 -1.28
N SER A 134 5.80 -9.15 -1.33
CA SER A 134 4.70 -10.05 -1.02
C SER A 134 5.23 -11.15 -0.13
N GLY A 135 4.50 -11.41 0.95
CA GLY A 135 4.91 -12.28 2.02
C GLY A 135 3.71 -12.60 2.90
N THR A 136 3.81 -13.70 3.63
CA THR A 136 2.69 -14.21 4.44
C THR A 136 2.85 -13.92 5.92
N THR A 137 4.00 -13.42 6.38
CA THR A 137 4.29 -13.22 7.80
C THR A 137 5.10 -11.96 8.03
N ALA A 138 4.73 -11.17 9.03
CA ALA A 138 5.36 -9.89 9.37
C ALA A 138 5.44 -8.91 8.18
N LEU A 139 4.49 -8.96 7.24
CA LEU A 139 4.57 -8.25 5.96
C LEU A 139 4.67 -6.73 6.14
N ALA A 140 3.93 -6.15 7.08
CA ALA A 140 4.05 -4.71 7.38
C ALA A 140 5.46 -4.32 7.87
N SER A 141 6.13 -5.19 8.63
CA SER A 141 7.49 -4.95 9.09
C SER A 141 8.50 -5.09 7.95
N GLU A 142 8.32 -6.09 7.08
CA GLU A 142 9.16 -6.27 5.88
C GLU A 142 9.03 -5.09 4.92
N ALA A 143 7.82 -4.57 4.72
CA ALA A 143 7.56 -3.41 3.88
C ALA A 143 8.23 -2.14 4.42
N LEU A 144 8.17 -1.92 5.73
CA LEU A 144 8.88 -0.80 6.39
C LEU A 144 10.40 -0.97 6.35
N ALA A 145 10.92 -2.19 6.49
CA ALA A 145 12.34 -2.47 6.35
C ALA A 145 12.83 -2.22 4.92
N MET A 146 12.03 -2.57 3.90
CA MET A 146 12.31 -2.21 2.50
C MET A 146 12.32 -0.69 2.31
N ALA A 147 11.37 0.03 2.90
CA ALA A 147 11.35 1.49 2.86
C ALA A 147 12.62 2.11 3.47
N GLU A 148 13.05 1.59 4.63
CA GLU A 148 14.29 2.02 5.29
C GLU A 148 15.53 1.75 4.41
N ALA A 149 15.61 0.56 3.79
CA ALA A 149 16.72 0.20 2.92
C ALA A 149 16.81 1.10 1.69
N VAL A 150 15.69 1.38 1.02
CA VAL A 150 15.65 2.22 -0.18
C VAL A 150 15.98 3.68 0.14
N LEU A 151 15.41 4.25 1.20
CA LEU A 151 15.77 5.60 1.67
C LEU A 151 17.21 5.65 2.22
N GLY A 152 17.73 4.52 2.69
CA GLY A 152 19.07 4.35 3.22
C GLY A 152 20.17 4.51 2.15
N SER A 153 19.90 4.12 0.91
CA SER A 153 20.89 4.23 -0.19
C SER A 153 21.24 5.68 -0.53
N GLY A 154 20.32 6.62 -0.29
CA GLY A 154 20.48 8.03 -0.63
C GLY A 154 20.16 8.34 -2.09
N ASP A 155 19.72 7.36 -2.88
CA ASP A 155 19.29 7.57 -4.28
C ASP A 155 17.93 8.26 -4.38
N VAL A 156 17.14 8.21 -3.31
CA VAL A 156 15.85 8.90 -3.17
C VAL A 156 15.77 9.59 -1.81
N ASP A 157 15.03 10.70 -1.77
CA ASP A 157 14.78 11.47 -0.55
C ASP A 157 13.41 11.15 0.07
N ARG A 158 12.52 10.57 -0.75
CA ARG A 158 11.16 10.21 -0.40
C ARG A 158 10.80 8.83 -0.92
N LEU A 159 9.88 8.17 -0.23
CA LEU A 159 9.39 6.87 -0.64
C LEU A 159 7.90 6.76 -0.36
N LEU A 160 7.11 6.47 -1.39
CA LEU A 160 5.71 6.13 -1.23
C LEU A 160 5.59 4.64 -0.91
N LEU A 161 5.24 4.32 0.33
CA LEU A 161 4.87 2.97 0.75
C LEU A 161 3.36 2.81 0.62
N VAL A 162 2.92 1.83 -0.16
CA VAL A 162 1.51 1.44 -0.31
C VAL A 162 1.32 0.02 0.22
N GLY A 163 0.57 -0.14 1.29
CA GLY A 163 0.00 -1.43 1.69
C GLY A 163 -1.40 -1.58 1.10
N VAL A 164 -1.70 -2.71 0.47
CA VAL A 164 -3.03 -2.94 -0.11
C VAL A 164 -3.40 -4.42 -0.04
N GLU A 165 -4.67 -4.68 0.26
CA GLU A 165 -5.26 -5.99 0.16
C GLU A 165 -6.77 -5.86 -0.10
N CYS A 166 -7.30 -6.74 -0.94
CA CYS A 166 -8.75 -6.79 -1.18
C CYS A 166 -9.40 -7.81 -0.24
N ALA A 167 -10.73 -7.73 -0.09
CA ALA A 167 -11.47 -8.80 0.58
C ALA A 167 -11.10 -10.12 -0.10
N PRO A 168 -10.77 -11.17 0.67
CA PRO A 168 -10.33 -12.41 0.08
C PRO A 168 -11.44 -13.04 -0.73
N ASN A 169 -11.07 -13.55 -1.91
CA ASN A 169 -11.93 -14.40 -2.71
C ASN A 169 -11.71 -15.87 -2.33
N GLU A 170 -12.50 -16.79 -2.89
CA GLU A 170 -12.42 -18.22 -2.60
C GLU A 170 -10.98 -18.78 -2.70
N ARG A 171 -10.21 -18.32 -3.69
CA ARG A 171 -8.82 -18.74 -3.87
C ARG A 171 -7.91 -18.21 -2.77
N ALA A 172 -7.99 -16.93 -2.45
CA ALA A 172 -7.18 -16.31 -1.40
C ALA A 172 -7.49 -16.94 -0.03
N ASP A 173 -8.77 -17.15 0.27
CA ASP A 173 -9.22 -17.84 1.49
C ASP A 173 -8.70 -19.27 1.56
N TRP A 174 -8.81 -20.04 0.47
CA TRP A 174 -8.31 -21.41 0.43
C TRP A 174 -6.79 -21.47 0.66
N VAL A 175 -6.02 -20.59 0.02
CA VAL A 175 -4.56 -20.52 0.21
C VAL A 175 -4.23 -20.13 1.65
N HIS A 176 -4.87 -19.09 2.19
CA HIS A 176 -4.63 -18.59 3.55
C HIS A 176 -4.93 -19.65 4.62
N THR A 177 -6.09 -20.31 4.52
CA THR A 177 -6.49 -21.40 5.44
C THR A 177 -5.58 -22.61 5.34
N THR A 178 -5.13 -22.97 4.13
CA THR A 178 -4.18 -24.07 3.91
C THR A 178 -2.83 -23.76 4.56
N LEU A 179 -2.32 -22.54 4.40
CA LEU A 179 -1.07 -22.09 5.04
C LEU A 179 -1.20 -22.01 6.57
N SER A 180 -2.38 -21.65 7.07
CA SER A 180 -2.69 -21.59 8.51
C SER A 180 -2.74 -22.96 9.19
N SER A 181 -2.95 -24.03 8.42
CA SER A 181 -3.03 -25.40 8.94
C SER A 181 -1.64 -26.06 9.11
N GLY A 182 -0.55 -25.35 8.82
CA GLY A 182 0.83 -25.82 8.96
C GLY A 182 1.41 -25.71 10.38
N PRO A 183 2.59 -26.30 10.64
CA PRO A 183 3.22 -26.32 11.96
C PRO A 183 3.94 -25.00 12.36
N ALA A 184 4.01 -24.02 11.45
CA ALA A 184 4.58 -22.70 11.72
C ALA A 184 3.52 -21.76 12.31
N SER A 185 3.95 -20.64 12.89
CA SER A 185 3.04 -19.51 13.13
C SER A 185 2.33 -19.19 11.81
N GLY A 186 0.99 -19.25 11.81
CA GLY A 186 0.18 -19.09 10.60
C GLY A 186 0.42 -17.74 9.91
N PRO A 187 -0.06 -17.59 8.66
CA PRO A 187 0.07 -16.33 7.94
C PRO A 187 -0.58 -15.17 8.72
N ASP A 188 -0.10 -13.95 8.49
CA ASP A 188 -0.73 -12.73 8.96
C ASP A 188 -2.21 -12.72 8.52
N ALA A 189 -3.08 -12.13 9.34
CA ALA A 189 -4.51 -12.07 9.04
C ALA A 189 -4.77 -11.20 7.79
N LEU A 190 -5.75 -11.61 6.98
CA LEU A 190 -6.27 -10.79 5.89
C LEU A 190 -7.31 -9.78 6.41
N PRO A 191 -7.46 -8.61 5.78
CA PRO A 191 -8.56 -7.69 6.12
C PRO A 191 -9.91 -8.26 5.70
N ALA A 192 -10.96 -7.93 6.46
CA ALA A 192 -12.33 -8.32 6.14
C ALA A 192 -12.91 -7.64 4.88
N GLY A 193 -12.25 -6.59 4.36
CA GLY A 193 -12.70 -5.81 3.21
C GLY A 193 -11.53 -5.28 2.38
N ASP A 194 -11.83 -4.56 1.30
CA ASP A 194 -10.75 -3.94 0.52
C ASP A 194 -10.19 -2.69 1.23
N VAL A 195 -8.89 -2.73 1.50
CA VAL A 195 -8.19 -1.72 2.28
C VAL A 195 -6.89 -1.33 1.57
N ALA A 196 -6.57 -0.04 1.60
CA ALA A 196 -5.24 0.43 1.26
C ALA A 196 -4.76 1.50 2.23
N VAL A 197 -3.45 1.51 2.47
CA VAL A 197 -2.74 2.51 3.26
C VAL A 197 -1.60 3.05 2.44
N GLY A 198 -1.52 4.38 2.31
CA GLY A 198 -0.39 5.09 1.73
C GLY A 198 0.38 5.84 2.81
N LEU A 199 1.70 5.76 2.77
CA LEU A 199 2.61 6.56 3.59
C LEU A 199 3.67 7.17 2.67
N LEU A 200 3.72 8.50 2.58
CA LEU A 200 4.86 9.19 1.95
C LEU A 200 5.92 9.38 3.02
N LEU A 201 6.99 8.60 2.93
CA LEU A 201 8.05 8.50 3.92
C LEU A 201 9.28 9.31 3.49
N ARG A 202 9.99 9.82 4.48
CA ARG A 202 11.32 10.45 4.35
C ARG A 202 12.21 10.00 5.50
N ARG A 203 13.51 10.24 5.39
CA ARG A 203 14.42 10.09 6.54
C ARG A 203 14.07 11.14 7.59
N ALA A 204 13.96 10.73 8.85
CA ALA A 204 13.78 11.65 9.95
C ALA A 204 15.07 12.46 10.15
N THR A 205 14.94 13.78 10.19
CA THR A 205 15.99 14.67 10.70
C THR A 205 15.70 14.91 12.19
N GLY A 206 16.74 14.85 13.03
CA GLY A 206 16.57 14.91 14.49
C GLY A 206 15.67 16.06 14.93
N GLY A 207 14.62 15.75 15.69
CA GLY A 207 13.65 16.73 16.21
C GLY A 207 12.28 16.76 15.52
N GLU A 208 12.04 15.97 14.47
CA GLU A 208 10.77 15.98 13.75
C GLU A 208 9.90 14.74 14.01
N GLY A 209 8.73 14.95 14.62
CA GLY A 209 7.56 14.07 14.54
C GLY A 209 7.70 12.63 15.06
N PRO A 210 6.61 11.84 14.99
CA PRO A 210 6.64 10.43 15.38
C PRO A 210 7.51 9.64 14.40
N VAL A 211 8.65 9.18 14.89
CA VAL A 211 9.55 8.25 14.22
C VAL A 211 8.85 6.90 14.06
N LEU A 212 8.72 6.42 12.82
CA LEU A 212 8.39 5.03 12.55
C LEU A 212 9.61 4.18 12.93
N GLY A 213 9.46 3.49 14.05
CA GLY A 213 10.36 2.44 14.54
C GLY A 213 9.54 1.43 15.34
N ARG A 214 10.22 0.47 15.99
CA ARG A 214 9.59 -0.59 16.81
C ARG A 214 8.48 -0.13 17.80
N PRO A 215 8.36 1.12 18.29
CA PRO A 215 7.25 1.51 19.18
C PRO A 215 5.89 1.73 18.50
N VAL A 216 5.80 1.99 17.19
CA VAL A 216 4.50 2.19 16.50
C VAL A 216 3.73 0.87 16.38
N LEU A 217 4.45 -0.25 16.30
CA LEU A 217 3.93 -1.61 16.35
C LEU A 217 3.38 -2.04 17.73
N GLY A 218 3.58 -1.22 18.78
CA GLY A 218 3.21 -1.55 20.16
C GLY A 218 2.07 -0.72 20.74
N ARG A 219 1.46 0.19 19.98
CA ARG A 219 0.29 0.96 20.47
C ARG A 219 -0.92 0.02 20.59
N PRO A 220 -1.77 0.20 21.62
CA PRO A 220 -3.02 -0.53 21.72
C PRO A 220 -3.89 -0.20 20.51
N VAL A 221 -4.23 -1.23 19.75
CA VAL A 221 -5.10 -1.15 18.58
C VAL A 221 -6.50 -1.56 19.00
N PRO A 222 -7.56 -0.81 18.63
CA PRO A 222 -8.94 -1.27 18.83
C PRO A 222 -9.13 -2.68 18.25
N GLY A 223 -9.77 -3.59 18.99
CA GLY A 223 -9.96 -4.98 18.53
C GLY A 223 -10.64 -5.08 17.15
N ALA A 224 -11.59 -4.18 16.87
CA ALA A 224 -12.27 -4.08 15.58
C ALA A 224 -11.33 -3.80 14.39
N TRP A 225 -10.18 -3.18 14.61
CA TRP A 225 -9.21 -2.88 13.55
C TRP A 225 -8.40 -4.11 13.15
N ALA A 226 -8.19 -5.06 14.07
CA ALA A 226 -7.46 -6.29 13.76
C ALA A 226 -8.20 -7.09 12.67
N GLU A 227 -9.51 -7.22 12.79
CA GLU A 227 -10.36 -7.88 11.79
C GLU A 227 -10.51 -7.02 10.52
N ALA A 228 -10.74 -5.71 10.68
CA ALA A 228 -10.96 -4.83 9.53
C ALA A 228 -9.72 -4.69 8.64
N PHE A 229 -8.51 -4.67 9.21
CA PHE A 229 -7.28 -4.32 8.49
C PHE A 229 -6.27 -5.47 8.39
N GLY A 230 -6.40 -6.54 9.18
CA GLY A 230 -5.47 -7.66 9.15
C GLY A 230 -4.02 -7.22 9.30
N TRP A 231 -3.15 -7.68 8.40
CA TRP A 231 -1.72 -7.35 8.37
C TRP A 231 -1.43 -5.85 8.18
N LEU A 232 -2.39 -5.06 7.68
CA LEU A 232 -2.23 -3.61 7.45
C LEU A 232 -2.32 -2.78 8.74
N VAL A 233 -2.77 -3.36 9.86
CA VAL A 233 -2.95 -2.65 11.14
C VAL A 233 -1.78 -1.74 11.51
N PRO A 234 -0.50 -2.19 11.47
CA PRO A 234 0.63 -1.32 11.78
C PRO A 234 0.73 -0.07 10.91
N LEU A 235 0.40 -0.20 9.61
CA LEU A 235 0.45 0.91 8.67
C LEU A 235 -0.71 1.88 8.92
N VAL A 236 -1.91 1.37 9.26
CA VAL A 236 -3.05 2.20 9.68
C VAL A 236 -2.71 2.99 10.93
N VAL A 237 -2.12 2.35 11.94
CA VAL A 237 -1.69 3.02 13.18
C VAL A 237 -0.66 4.11 12.87
N ALA A 238 0.29 3.85 11.98
CA ALA A 238 1.26 4.84 11.51
C ALA A 238 0.58 6.04 10.83
N ALA A 239 -0.40 5.79 9.96
CA ALA A 239 -1.14 6.83 9.26
C ALA A 239 -1.97 7.70 10.21
N GLU A 240 -2.74 7.09 11.11
CA GLU A 240 -3.57 7.80 12.10
C GLU A 240 -2.72 8.59 13.10
N THR A 241 -1.55 8.07 13.47
CA THR A 241 -0.60 8.80 14.33
C THR A 241 -0.07 10.06 13.64
N HIS A 242 0.18 10.00 12.33
CA HIS A 242 0.56 11.18 11.55
C HIS A 242 -0.60 12.19 11.44
N ALA A 243 -1.81 11.72 11.14
CA ALA A 243 -3.00 12.57 11.03
C ALA A 243 -3.29 13.32 12.34
N GLY A 244 -3.17 12.67 13.49
CA GLY A 244 -3.33 13.30 14.81
C GLY A 244 -2.17 14.20 15.26
N ALA A 245 -1.02 14.16 14.56
CA ALA A 245 0.14 15.00 14.85
C ALA A 245 0.26 16.21 13.89
N ALA A 246 -0.53 16.26 12.83
CA ALA A 246 -0.63 17.42 11.96
C ALA A 246 -1.34 18.57 12.71
N PRO A 247 -0.77 19.79 12.75
CA PRO A 247 -1.35 20.93 13.46
C PRO A 247 -2.65 21.45 12.81
#